data_AF-W0PDC0-F1
#
_entry.id   AF-W0PDC0-F1
#
_cell.length_a   1.000
_cell.length_b   1.000
_cell.length_c   1.000
_cell.angle_alpha   90.00
_cell.angle_beta   90.00
_cell.angle_gamma   90.00
#
_symmetry.space_group_name_H-M   'P 1'
#
loop_
_entity.id
_entity.type
_entity.pdbx_description
1 polymer ?
#
loop_
_entity_poly.entity_id
_entity_poly.type
_entity_poly.pdbx_seq_one_letter_code
_entity_poly.pdbx_strand_id
1 'polypeptide(L)'
;MSKTLLAMMAVASLTACTAFHAGSNASSGPLVIQEQGSFAVGGKVASTPGAYDNDNPTSRGQTFHGDHLYAFYQVPRNPKPLPIVMLHGAYQSARSWETTSDGREGFQTIFLRRGFPVYLVDQPRRGRAGNSTVATAIEPTPYDQLFFDQFRLGKWPNYFENVQFDRKPETLDQFFRSVTPNTGPYDAGVISDAMAALFDKTGPGILFSHSQAGGPGWLTAIKNPNVKAIVALEPGSGFIFPEGEMPNDMPSAAGTLKPEVVSLTDFTKLTRIPIVIYYGDNFPVTPTTERGQDNWRVRLAMAKLWVDAINRHGGDARLVHLPDIGIKGNTHFLMSDLNNVQIADLVAKFLAEKHLD
;
A
#
# COMPACT_ATOMS: atom_id res chain seq x y z
N MET A 1 -47.86 65.72 -6.21
CA MET A 1 -46.56 65.38 -5.58
C MET A 1 -46.48 63.87 -5.46
N SER A 2 -45.29 63.34 -5.80
CA SER A 2 -44.78 61.98 -5.63
C SER A 2 -45.36 60.82 -6.45
N LYS A 3 -44.51 60.33 -7.35
CA LYS A 3 -44.53 59.02 -8.03
C LYS A 3 -43.98 57.97 -7.08
N THR A 4 -44.44 56.72 -7.17
CA THR A 4 -43.58 55.57 -6.86
C THR A 4 -43.97 54.38 -7.75
N LEU A 5 -43.04 54.03 -8.64
CA LEU A 5 -43.04 52.83 -9.48
C LEU A 5 -42.68 51.62 -8.58
N LEU A 6 -43.40 50.51 -8.74
CA LEU A 6 -43.01 49.21 -8.22
C LEU A 6 -42.45 48.38 -9.40
N ALA A 7 -41.13 48.14 -9.40
CA ALA A 7 -40.47 47.26 -10.36
C ALA A 7 -40.30 45.87 -9.71
N MET A 8 -40.92 44.84 -10.30
CA MET A 8 -40.65 43.44 -9.96
C MET A 8 -39.32 43.02 -10.59
N MET A 9 -38.34 42.70 -9.75
CA MET A 9 -37.05 42.14 -10.15
C MET A 9 -37.18 40.61 -10.19
N ALA A 10 -37.07 40.02 -11.38
CA ALA A 10 -36.98 38.58 -11.56
C ALA A 10 -35.54 38.12 -11.24
N VAL A 11 -35.38 37.28 -10.23
CA VAL A 11 -34.10 36.63 -9.90
C VAL A 11 -33.98 35.37 -10.76
N ALA A 12 -33.13 35.42 -11.78
CA ALA A 12 -32.73 34.24 -12.55
C ALA A 12 -31.53 33.57 -11.86
N SER A 13 -31.77 32.44 -11.23
CA SER A 13 -30.75 31.59 -10.63
C SER A 13 -29.99 30.82 -11.73
N LEU A 14 -28.81 31.30 -12.10
CA LEU A 14 -27.85 30.56 -12.93
C LEU A 14 -27.13 29.53 -12.06
N THR A 15 -27.61 28.28 -12.06
CA THR A 15 -26.83 27.13 -11.60
C THR A 15 -25.71 26.86 -12.59
N ALA A 16 -24.50 27.33 -12.27
CA ALA A 16 -23.28 26.92 -12.94
C ALA A 16 -22.93 25.48 -12.53
N CYS A 17 -23.38 24.50 -13.32
CA CYS A 17 -22.86 23.15 -13.25
C CYS A 17 -21.44 23.17 -13.82
N THR A 18 -20.42 23.22 -12.97
CA THR A 18 -19.05 22.90 -13.34
C THR A 18 -18.97 21.40 -13.62
N ALA A 19 -19.18 21.02 -14.88
CA ALA A 19 -18.88 19.67 -15.34
C ALA A 19 -17.36 19.46 -15.30
N PHE A 20 -16.89 18.67 -14.32
CA PHE A 20 -15.53 18.14 -14.36
C PHE A 20 -15.37 17.35 -15.65
N HIS A 21 -14.54 17.85 -16.57
CA HIS A 21 -14.06 17.10 -17.72
C HIS A 21 -13.14 15.99 -17.21
N ALA A 22 -13.70 14.79 -17.03
CA ALA A 22 -12.93 13.58 -16.87
C ALA A 22 -12.19 13.31 -18.19
N GLY A 23 -10.86 13.39 -18.15
CA GLY A 23 -9.99 13.06 -19.26
C GLY A 23 -10.24 11.63 -19.74
N SER A 24 -10.37 11.48 -21.06
CA SER A 24 -10.64 10.24 -21.75
C SER A 24 -9.46 9.25 -21.72
N ASN A 25 -9.75 8.03 -21.26
CA ASN A 25 -9.31 6.71 -21.75
C ASN A 25 -8.54 5.81 -20.77
N ALA A 26 -9.28 4.94 -20.06
CA ALA A 26 -9.32 3.49 -20.29
C ALA A 26 -10.51 2.88 -19.51
N SER A 27 -11.49 2.29 -20.20
CA SER A 27 -12.76 1.71 -19.67
C SER A 27 -13.75 2.70 -19.03
N SER A 28 -14.43 3.51 -19.85
CA SER A 28 -15.49 4.46 -19.45
C SER A 28 -16.86 3.85 -19.12
N GLY A 29 -16.97 2.51 -19.07
CA GLY A 29 -18.21 1.82 -18.73
C GLY A 29 -18.44 1.69 -17.21
N PRO A 30 -19.69 1.52 -16.77
CA PRO A 30 -19.99 1.23 -15.36
C PRO A 30 -19.30 -0.07 -14.91
N LEU A 31 -18.93 -0.12 -13.63
CA LEU A 31 -18.44 -1.33 -12.98
C LEU A 31 -19.61 -2.16 -12.44
N VAL A 32 -19.75 -3.39 -12.92
CA VAL A 32 -20.78 -4.32 -12.42
C VAL A 32 -20.15 -5.19 -11.33
N ILE A 33 -20.57 -4.94 -10.10
CA ILE A 33 -20.08 -5.61 -8.90
C ILE A 33 -21.07 -6.71 -8.52
N GLN A 34 -20.60 -7.95 -8.43
CA GLN A 34 -21.40 -9.07 -7.96
C GLN A 34 -21.60 -9.01 -6.45
N GLU A 35 -20.54 -8.68 -5.72
CA GLU A 35 -20.53 -8.64 -4.27
C GLU A 35 -19.53 -7.61 -3.77
N GLN A 36 -19.86 -6.91 -2.69
CA GLN A 36 -18.92 -6.07 -1.97
C GLN A 36 -19.28 -6.01 -0.50
N GLY A 37 -18.27 -5.79 0.33
CA GLY A 37 -18.47 -5.68 1.77
C GLY A 37 -17.18 -5.38 2.49
N SER A 38 -17.23 -5.49 3.81
CA SER A 38 -16.05 -5.37 4.67
C SER A 38 -16.18 -6.22 5.92
N PHE A 39 -15.04 -6.55 6.51
CA PHE A 39 -14.97 -7.30 7.76
C PHE A 39 -13.63 -7.07 8.47
N ALA A 40 -13.60 -7.34 9.77
CA ALA A 40 -12.37 -7.48 10.54
C ALA A 40 -11.93 -8.95 10.58
N VAL A 41 -10.62 -9.20 10.64
CA VAL A 41 -10.05 -10.56 10.72
C VAL A 41 -8.74 -10.58 11.50
N GLY A 42 -8.44 -11.70 12.15
CA GLY A 42 -7.29 -11.83 13.04
C GLY A 42 -7.46 -11.02 14.33
N GLY A 43 -6.34 -10.57 14.91
CA GLY A 43 -6.32 -9.82 16.15
C GLY A 43 -6.40 -10.68 17.41
N LYS A 44 -6.59 -10.02 18.55
CA LYS A 44 -6.58 -10.60 19.89
C LYS A 44 -7.77 -10.12 20.70
N VAL A 45 -8.16 -10.95 21.67
CA VAL A 45 -9.14 -10.60 22.69
C VAL A 45 -8.44 -10.59 24.03
N ALA A 46 -8.35 -9.43 24.66
CA ALA A 46 -7.93 -9.30 26.06
C ALA A 46 -9.15 -9.39 26.97
N SER A 47 -8.98 -9.90 28.17
CA SER A 47 -10.04 -9.98 29.19
C SER A 47 -9.52 -9.55 30.55
N THR A 48 -10.32 -8.80 31.29
CA THR A 48 -10.03 -8.47 32.69
C THR A 48 -10.73 -9.47 33.63
N PRO A 49 -10.07 -9.90 34.72
CA PRO A 49 -10.70 -10.80 35.68
C PRO A 49 -11.94 -10.20 36.36
N GLY A 50 -12.86 -11.06 36.79
CA GLY A 50 -14.06 -10.70 37.56
C GLY A 50 -15.37 -10.79 36.77
N ALA A 51 -16.45 -10.24 37.35
CA ALA A 51 -17.77 -10.21 36.73
C ALA A 51 -18.10 -8.78 36.27
N TYR A 52 -18.70 -8.68 35.08
CA TYR A 52 -19.21 -7.43 34.56
C TYR A 52 -20.47 -7.01 35.33
N ASP A 53 -20.51 -5.74 35.73
CA ASP A 53 -21.67 -5.09 36.33
C ASP A 53 -22.02 -3.88 35.45
N ASN A 54 -23.15 -3.96 34.75
CA ASN A 54 -23.60 -2.90 33.86
C ASN A 54 -24.13 -1.67 34.62
N ASP A 55 -24.62 -1.87 35.84
CA ASP A 55 -25.16 -0.78 36.66
C ASP A 55 -24.02 0.02 37.32
N ASN A 56 -22.83 -0.60 37.49
CA ASN A 56 -21.61 0.04 37.97
C ASN A 56 -20.42 -0.23 37.03
N PRO A 57 -20.36 0.38 35.84
CA PRO A 57 -19.40 0.01 34.81
C PRO A 57 -17.96 0.34 35.23
N THR A 58 -17.13 -0.71 35.30
CA THR A 58 -15.67 -0.65 35.46
C THR A 58 -15.01 -1.55 34.43
N SER A 59 -13.68 -1.52 34.30
CA SER A 59 -12.99 -2.44 33.38
C SER A 59 -13.14 -3.92 33.76
N ARG A 60 -13.60 -4.27 34.97
CA ARG A 60 -13.68 -5.65 35.50
C ARG A 60 -14.64 -6.54 34.69
N GLY A 61 -14.23 -7.79 34.43
CA GLY A 61 -15.04 -8.79 33.73
C GLY A 61 -15.35 -8.45 32.26
N GLN A 62 -14.67 -7.45 31.69
CA GLN A 62 -14.88 -7.00 30.32
C GLN A 62 -13.82 -7.59 29.37
N THR A 63 -14.15 -7.61 28.08
CA THR A 63 -13.24 -8.01 27.00
C THR A 63 -12.91 -6.84 26.09
N PHE A 64 -11.73 -6.86 25.48
CA PHE A 64 -11.27 -5.87 24.52
C PHE A 64 -10.74 -6.57 23.26
N HIS A 65 -11.32 -6.27 22.10
CA HIS A 65 -10.94 -6.84 20.81
C HIS A 65 -10.06 -5.85 20.04
N GLY A 66 -8.80 -6.18 19.80
CA GLY A 66 -7.85 -5.28 19.13
C GLY A 66 -6.84 -6.01 18.25
N ASP A 67 -5.94 -5.24 17.62
CA ASP A 67 -4.90 -5.74 16.70
C ASP A 67 -5.43 -6.56 15.50
N HIS A 68 -6.72 -6.41 15.16
CA HIS A 68 -7.30 -7.00 13.96
C HIS A 68 -6.87 -6.24 12.71
N LEU A 69 -6.97 -6.89 11.55
CA LEU A 69 -6.94 -6.24 10.24
C LEU A 69 -8.37 -5.88 9.83
N TYR A 70 -8.55 -4.76 9.14
CA TYR A 70 -9.79 -4.43 8.44
C TYR A 70 -9.61 -4.71 6.94
N ALA A 71 -10.58 -5.39 6.31
CA ALA A 71 -10.60 -5.64 4.88
C ALA A 71 -11.89 -5.08 4.26
N PHE A 72 -11.75 -4.36 3.15
CA PHE A 72 -12.84 -4.06 2.22
C PHE A 72 -12.63 -4.86 0.94
N TYR A 73 -13.69 -5.45 0.40
CA TYR A 73 -13.59 -6.27 -0.81
C TYR A 73 -14.66 -5.96 -1.85
N GLN A 74 -14.31 -6.22 -3.11
CA GLN A 74 -15.22 -6.19 -4.24
C GLN A 74 -14.95 -7.38 -5.16
N VAL A 75 -16.02 -8.03 -5.62
CA VAL A 75 -16.01 -9.15 -6.55
C VAL A 75 -16.69 -8.71 -7.84
N PRO A 76 -16.03 -8.75 -9.00
CA PRO A 76 -16.65 -8.42 -10.28
C PRO A 76 -17.57 -9.56 -10.76
N ARG A 77 -18.49 -9.28 -11.69
CA ARG A 77 -19.48 -10.26 -12.20
C ARG A 77 -18.87 -11.57 -12.75
N ASN A 78 -17.70 -11.51 -13.37
CA ASN A 78 -17.00 -12.66 -13.93
C ASN A 78 -15.60 -12.69 -13.31
N PRO A 79 -15.45 -13.14 -12.05
CA PRO A 79 -14.20 -13.04 -11.34
C PRO A 79 -13.15 -14.02 -11.87
N LYS A 80 -11.92 -13.55 -12.00
CA LYS A 80 -10.72 -14.37 -12.09
C LYS A 80 -10.58 -15.20 -10.81
N PRO A 81 -9.96 -16.40 -10.87
CA PRO A 81 -9.99 -17.36 -9.76
C PRO A 81 -9.21 -16.91 -8.52
N LEU A 82 -8.15 -16.11 -8.70
CA LEU A 82 -7.31 -15.63 -7.61
C LEU A 82 -7.63 -14.16 -7.29
N PRO A 83 -8.05 -13.82 -6.06
CA PRO A 83 -8.17 -12.43 -5.62
C PRO A 83 -6.80 -11.77 -5.46
N ILE A 84 -6.77 -10.44 -5.58
CA ILE A 84 -5.62 -9.60 -5.23
C ILE A 84 -5.87 -8.99 -3.85
N VAL A 85 -4.93 -9.21 -2.92
CA VAL A 85 -4.93 -8.63 -1.57
C VAL A 85 -3.87 -7.54 -1.51
N MET A 86 -4.22 -6.31 -1.12
CA MET A 86 -3.35 -5.13 -1.22
C MET A 86 -2.99 -4.56 0.16
N LEU A 87 -1.73 -4.73 0.57
CA LEU A 87 -1.18 -4.30 1.86
C LEU A 87 -0.32 -3.03 1.71
N HIS A 88 -0.79 -1.93 2.30
CA HIS A 88 -0.14 -0.60 2.23
C HIS A 88 1.12 -0.49 3.11
N GLY A 89 1.92 0.56 2.89
CA GLY A 89 3.15 0.84 3.64
C GLY A 89 3.00 1.64 4.94
N ALA A 90 4.13 2.16 5.43
CA ALA A 90 4.18 3.05 6.61
C ALA A 90 3.43 4.36 6.34
N TYR A 91 2.80 4.91 7.38
CA TYR A 91 2.07 6.19 7.33
C TYR A 91 0.94 6.26 6.29
N GLN A 92 0.46 5.12 5.81
CA GLN A 92 -0.58 5.00 4.80
C GLN A 92 -1.73 4.11 5.28
N SER A 93 -2.76 3.95 4.47
CA SER A 93 -3.91 3.05 4.68
C SER A 93 -4.28 2.37 3.36
N ALA A 94 -5.38 1.62 3.33
CA ALA A 94 -6.01 1.13 2.11
C ALA A 94 -6.15 2.21 1.02
N ARG A 95 -6.25 3.49 1.43
CA ARG A 95 -6.25 4.69 0.58
C ARG A 95 -5.13 4.71 -0.46
N SER A 96 -3.98 4.08 -0.22
CA SER A 96 -2.88 4.01 -1.21
C SER A 96 -3.27 3.29 -2.53
N TRP A 97 -4.32 2.47 -2.51
CA TRP A 97 -4.75 1.66 -3.65
C TRP A 97 -6.03 2.17 -4.30
N GLU A 98 -6.73 3.08 -3.63
CA GLU A 98 -7.98 3.72 -4.06
C GLU A 98 -7.71 4.82 -5.12
N THR A 99 -8.66 5.71 -5.38
CA THR A 99 -8.53 6.86 -6.30
C THR A 99 -7.21 7.60 -6.14
N THR A 100 -6.49 7.95 -7.19
CA THR A 100 -5.21 8.69 -7.08
C THR A 100 -5.42 10.09 -6.48
N SER A 101 -4.35 10.75 -6.02
CA SER A 101 -4.46 12.09 -5.42
C SER A 101 -5.01 13.16 -6.38
N ASP A 102 -4.86 12.95 -7.69
CA ASP A 102 -5.42 13.79 -8.74
C ASP A 102 -6.79 13.31 -9.27
N GLY A 103 -7.40 12.30 -8.65
CA GLY A 103 -8.77 11.87 -8.92
C GLY A 103 -8.95 10.76 -9.96
N ARG A 104 -7.86 10.17 -10.49
CA ARG A 104 -7.94 9.03 -11.43
C ARG A 104 -8.20 7.73 -10.69
N GLU A 105 -8.50 6.68 -11.45
CA GLU A 105 -8.62 5.33 -10.91
C GLU A 105 -7.26 4.82 -10.41
N GLY A 106 -7.24 4.29 -9.18
CA GLY A 106 -6.10 3.54 -8.64
C GLY A 106 -6.24 2.04 -8.85
N PHE A 107 -5.28 1.29 -8.30
CA PHE A 107 -5.17 -0.15 -8.50
C PHE A 107 -6.41 -0.93 -8.06
N GLN A 108 -7.14 -0.50 -7.03
CA GLN A 108 -8.43 -1.10 -6.67
C GLN A 108 -9.36 -1.18 -7.89
N THR A 109 -9.58 -0.05 -8.55
CA THR A 109 -10.55 0.05 -9.63
C THR A 109 -9.98 -0.58 -10.91
N ILE A 110 -8.70 -0.33 -11.20
CA ILE A 110 -8.02 -0.89 -12.37
C ILE A 110 -8.04 -2.42 -12.36
N PHE A 111 -7.69 -3.07 -11.24
CA PHE A 111 -7.67 -4.53 -11.17
C PHE A 111 -9.07 -5.15 -11.07
N LEU A 112 -10.03 -4.46 -10.44
CA LEU A 112 -11.43 -4.87 -10.47
C LEU A 112 -12.00 -4.86 -11.90
N ARG A 113 -11.67 -3.84 -12.70
CA ARG A 113 -12.01 -3.78 -14.14
C ARG A 113 -11.35 -4.89 -14.95
N ARG A 114 -10.16 -5.35 -14.54
CA ARG A 114 -9.44 -6.49 -15.13
C ARG A 114 -9.99 -7.85 -14.67
N GLY A 115 -11.09 -7.86 -13.91
CA GLY A 115 -11.79 -9.08 -13.52
C GLY A 115 -11.27 -9.72 -12.23
N PHE A 116 -10.30 -9.13 -11.54
CA PHE A 116 -9.84 -9.67 -10.25
C PHE A 116 -10.82 -9.27 -9.14
N PRO A 117 -11.22 -10.19 -8.25
CA PRO A 117 -11.67 -9.80 -6.93
C PRO A 117 -10.53 -9.06 -6.21
N VAL A 118 -10.84 -7.99 -5.50
CA VAL A 118 -9.85 -7.18 -4.79
C VAL A 118 -10.19 -7.10 -3.31
N TYR A 119 -9.15 -7.16 -2.46
CA TYR A 119 -9.21 -6.94 -1.02
C TYR A 119 -8.23 -5.84 -0.66
N LEU A 120 -8.75 -4.70 -0.21
CA LEU A 120 -7.96 -3.60 0.32
C LEU A 120 -7.93 -3.72 1.84
N VAL A 121 -6.74 -3.68 2.41
CA VAL A 121 -6.60 -3.87 3.86
C VAL A 121 -6.06 -2.63 4.54
N ASP A 122 -6.57 -2.36 5.74
CA ASP A 122 -5.86 -1.57 6.74
C ASP A 122 -5.20 -2.54 7.71
N GLN A 123 -3.87 -2.51 7.77
CA GLN A 123 -3.12 -3.39 8.67
C GLN A 123 -3.44 -3.07 10.15
N PRO A 124 -3.22 -4.00 11.08
CA PRO A 124 -3.40 -3.74 12.51
C PRO A 124 -2.76 -2.43 12.96
N ARG A 125 -3.49 -1.68 13.79
CA ARG A 125 -3.06 -0.40 14.38
C ARG A 125 -2.94 0.73 13.36
N ARG A 126 -3.75 0.69 12.29
CA ARG A 126 -3.79 1.70 11.22
C ARG A 126 -5.21 1.92 10.72
N GLY A 127 -5.56 3.16 10.36
CA GLY A 127 -6.82 3.47 9.67
C GLY A 127 -8.05 2.88 10.38
N ARG A 128 -8.87 2.14 9.64
CA ARG A 128 -10.07 1.47 10.17
C ARG A 128 -9.76 0.30 11.11
N ALA A 129 -8.52 -0.20 11.10
CA ALA A 129 -7.98 -1.20 12.02
C ALA A 129 -7.25 -0.56 13.22
N GLY A 130 -7.68 0.62 13.65
CA GLY A 130 -7.00 1.45 14.63
C GLY A 130 -7.08 0.97 16.09
N ASN A 131 -7.86 -0.07 16.41
CA ASN A 131 -8.04 -0.50 17.80
C ASN A 131 -6.85 -1.36 18.28
N SER A 132 -5.80 -0.72 18.78
CA SER A 132 -4.56 -1.35 19.24
C SER A 132 -4.72 -1.99 20.63
N THR A 133 -4.15 -3.18 20.86
CA THR A 133 -4.03 -3.74 22.22
C THR A 133 -2.79 -3.23 22.98
N VAL A 134 -2.00 -2.35 22.35
CA VAL A 134 -0.79 -1.75 22.94
C VAL A 134 -0.92 -0.24 22.87
N ALA A 135 -0.86 0.42 24.02
CA ALA A 135 -0.95 1.88 24.10
C ALA A 135 0.24 2.54 23.38
N THR A 136 -0.03 3.71 22.78
CA THR A 136 1.01 4.57 22.22
C THR A 136 0.53 6.03 22.26
N ALA A 137 1.48 6.97 22.23
CA ALA A 137 1.18 8.38 22.01
C ALA A 137 1.18 8.67 20.51
N ILE A 138 0.18 9.43 20.04
CA ILE A 138 0.08 9.85 18.64
C ILE A 138 0.38 11.34 18.60
N GLU A 139 1.56 11.68 18.10
CA GLU A 139 2.00 13.07 17.97
C GLU A 139 1.76 13.59 16.54
N PRO A 140 1.18 14.79 16.36
CA PRO A 140 0.94 15.40 15.05
C PRO A 140 2.22 16.02 14.49
N THR A 141 3.25 15.20 14.23
CA THR A 141 4.54 15.69 13.74
C THR A 141 4.44 16.13 12.28
N PRO A 142 4.85 17.37 11.93
CA PRO A 142 4.69 17.91 10.58
C PRO A 142 5.76 17.36 9.63
N TYR A 143 5.50 16.19 9.03
CA TYR A 143 6.44 15.48 8.16
C TYR A 143 6.22 15.70 6.65
N ASP A 144 5.35 16.63 6.23
CA ASP A 144 4.98 16.80 4.82
C ASP A 144 6.19 16.97 3.88
N GLN A 145 7.13 17.87 4.20
CA GLN A 145 8.34 18.08 3.40
C GLN A 145 9.26 16.86 3.42
N LEU A 146 9.35 16.19 4.57
CA LEU A 146 10.10 14.93 4.68
C LEU A 146 9.51 13.88 3.75
N PHE A 147 8.19 13.75 3.72
CA PHE A 147 7.47 12.81 2.85
C PHE A 147 7.58 13.18 1.38
N PHE A 148 7.53 14.46 1.02
CA PHE A 148 7.75 14.92 -0.34
C PHE A 148 9.07 14.41 -0.92
N ASP A 149 10.17 14.59 -0.17
CA ASP A 149 11.51 14.14 -0.57
C ASP A 149 11.63 12.61 -0.48
N GLN A 150 11.14 12.02 0.62
CA GLN A 150 11.21 10.57 0.87
C GLN A 150 10.45 9.77 -0.18
N PHE A 151 9.35 10.31 -0.72
CA PHE A 151 8.52 9.65 -1.72
C PHE A 151 8.91 10.04 -3.15
N ARG A 152 9.99 10.81 -3.30
CA ARG A 152 10.61 11.19 -4.56
C ARG A 152 9.67 11.95 -5.49
N LEU A 153 8.86 12.84 -4.92
CA LEU A 153 8.12 13.84 -5.72
C LEU A 153 9.09 14.91 -6.26
N GLY A 154 10.15 15.20 -5.49
CA GLY A 154 11.16 16.17 -5.82
C GLY A 154 12.16 16.39 -4.69
N LYS A 155 12.74 17.59 -4.66
CA LYS A 155 13.46 18.15 -3.52
C LYS A 155 12.72 19.40 -3.08
N TRP A 156 12.06 19.34 -1.93
CA TRP A 156 11.18 20.40 -1.47
C TRP A 156 11.84 21.80 -1.59
N PRO A 157 11.15 22.79 -2.19
CA PRO A 157 9.77 22.77 -2.68
C PRO A 157 9.61 22.38 -4.16
N ASN A 158 10.69 21.98 -4.84
CA ASN A 158 10.71 21.77 -6.29
C ASN A 158 10.47 20.30 -6.65
N TYR A 159 9.57 20.05 -7.61
CA TYR A 159 9.37 18.72 -8.19
C TYR A 159 10.54 18.30 -9.08
N PHE A 160 10.77 16.99 -9.22
CA PHE A 160 11.64 16.51 -10.30
C PHE A 160 11.01 16.79 -11.66
N GLU A 161 11.84 17.13 -12.65
CA GLU A 161 11.36 17.56 -13.97
C GLU A 161 10.55 16.48 -14.69
N ASN A 162 10.90 15.21 -14.53
CA ASN A 162 10.24 14.08 -15.17
C ASN A 162 9.18 13.39 -14.29
N VAL A 163 8.88 13.90 -13.08
CA VAL A 163 8.04 13.17 -12.11
C VAL A 163 6.65 12.84 -12.66
N GLN A 164 6.19 11.61 -12.44
CA GLN A 164 4.86 11.12 -12.82
C GLN A 164 3.81 11.50 -11.76
N PHE A 165 3.72 12.79 -11.42
CA PHE A 165 2.80 13.31 -10.41
C PHE A 165 2.20 14.65 -10.88
N ASP A 166 0.87 14.83 -10.75
CA ASP A 166 0.22 16.11 -11.07
C ASP A 166 0.65 17.17 -10.05
N ARG A 167 1.30 18.24 -10.53
CA ARG A 167 1.94 19.26 -9.70
C ARG A 167 0.98 20.34 -9.19
N LYS A 168 -0.33 20.21 -9.46
CA LYS A 168 -1.34 21.11 -8.92
C LYS A 168 -1.33 21.08 -7.39
N PRO A 169 -1.49 22.24 -6.72
CA PRO A 169 -1.55 22.32 -5.26
C PRO A 169 -2.61 21.39 -4.64
N GLU A 170 -3.75 21.22 -5.30
CA GLU A 170 -4.86 20.39 -4.84
C GLU A 170 -4.49 18.90 -4.82
N THR A 171 -3.70 18.45 -5.79
CA THR A 171 -3.19 17.06 -5.84
C THR A 171 -2.23 16.82 -4.67
N LEU A 172 -1.35 17.78 -4.38
CA LEU A 172 -0.42 17.66 -3.25
C LEU A 172 -1.16 17.70 -1.90
N ASP A 173 -2.19 18.54 -1.76
CA ASP A 173 -3.08 18.54 -0.60
C ASP A 173 -3.73 17.17 -0.38
N GLN A 174 -4.30 16.56 -1.42
CA GLN A 174 -4.87 15.21 -1.33
C GLN A 174 -3.82 14.14 -0.96
N PHE A 175 -2.61 14.25 -1.49
CA PHE A 175 -1.53 13.34 -1.15
C PHE A 175 -1.15 13.41 0.33
N PHE A 176 -0.96 14.61 0.89
CA PHE A 176 -0.67 14.74 2.31
C PHE A 176 -1.84 14.31 3.21
N ARG A 177 -3.09 14.48 2.76
CA ARG A 177 -4.28 13.97 3.48
C ARG A 177 -4.43 12.45 3.43
N SER A 178 -3.69 11.74 2.58
CA SER A 178 -3.69 10.26 2.58
C SER A 178 -2.85 9.68 3.72
N VAL A 179 -2.00 10.50 4.34
CA VAL A 179 -1.12 10.11 5.43
C VAL A 179 -1.93 9.85 6.69
N THR A 180 -1.69 8.72 7.35
CA THR A 180 -2.33 8.38 8.63
C THR A 180 -1.32 7.80 9.62
N PRO A 181 -1.41 8.13 10.93
CA PRO A 181 -0.48 7.62 11.92
C PRO A 181 -0.75 6.16 12.25
N ASN A 182 0.24 5.54 12.91
CA ASN A 182 0.01 4.32 13.68
C ASN A 182 -0.74 4.64 14.97
N THR A 183 -1.68 3.78 15.37
CA THR A 183 -2.38 3.85 16.67
C THR A 183 -1.79 2.91 17.72
N GLY A 184 -0.67 2.27 17.40
CA GLY A 184 0.15 1.43 18.28
C GLY A 184 1.50 1.14 17.64
N PRO A 185 2.47 0.54 18.34
CA PRO A 185 3.79 0.27 17.78
C PRO A 185 3.72 -0.60 16.50
N TYR A 186 4.61 -0.35 15.53
CA TYR A 186 4.76 -1.22 14.38
C TYR A 186 5.27 -2.60 14.83
N ASP A 187 4.64 -3.66 14.32
CA ASP A 187 5.05 -5.04 14.58
C ASP A 187 4.74 -5.89 13.33
N ALA A 188 5.80 -6.34 12.65
CA ALA A 188 5.67 -7.13 11.42
C ALA A 188 5.00 -8.50 11.67
N GLY A 189 5.18 -9.06 12.87
CA GLY A 189 4.55 -10.30 13.30
C GLY A 189 3.03 -10.15 13.39
N VAL A 190 2.56 -9.12 14.11
CA VAL A 190 1.13 -8.82 14.25
C VAL A 190 0.47 -8.57 12.90
N ILE A 191 1.12 -7.81 12.01
CA ILE A 191 0.59 -7.55 10.67
C ILE A 191 0.50 -8.85 9.85
N SER A 192 1.58 -9.64 9.82
CA SER A 192 1.62 -10.88 9.03
C SER A 192 0.71 -11.98 9.60
N ASP A 193 0.45 -12.01 10.90
CA ASP A 193 -0.55 -12.91 11.51
C ASP A 193 -1.97 -12.54 11.06
N ALA A 194 -2.33 -11.25 11.07
CA ALA A 194 -3.65 -10.82 10.63
C ALA A 194 -3.84 -11.01 9.11
N MET A 195 -2.79 -10.79 8.32
CA MET A 195 -2.78 -11.11 6.89
C MET A 195 -2.90 -12.62 6.63
N ALA A 196 -2.21 -13.46 7.39
CA ALA A 196 -2.35 -14.91 7.30
C ALA A 196 -3.78 -15.34 7.61
N ALA A 197 -4.41 -14.77 8.64
CA ALA A 197 -5.81 -15.03 8.97
C ALA A 197 -6.77 -14.58 7.86
N LEU A 198 -6.47 -13.49 7.14
CA LEU A 198 -7.23 -13.10 5.95
C LEU A 198 -7.11 -14.16 4.85
N PHE A 199 -5.90 -14.63 4.54
CA PHE A 199 -5.68 -15.67 3.54
C PHE A 199 -6.28 -17.04 3.93
N ASP A 200 -6.38 -17.37 5.22
CA ASP A 200 -7.15 -18.54 5.68
C ASP A 200 -8.65 -18.38 5.40
N LYS A 201 -9.18 -17.16 5.57
CA LYS A 201 -10.59 -16.87 5.35
C LYS A 201 -10.96 -16.79 3.86
N THR A 202 -10.11 -16.19 3.03
CA THR A 202 -10.39 -15.94 1.61
C THR A 202 -9.88 -17.05 0.68
N GLY A 203 -9.00 -17.92 1.18
CA GLY A 203 -8.33 -18.94 0.38
C GLY A 203 -7.18 -18.38 -0.48
N PRO A 204 -6.74 -19.15 -1.49
CA PRO A 204 -5.63 -18.79 -2.37
C PRO A 204 -5.75 -17.40 -2.99
N GLY A 205 -4.68 -16.62 -3.04
CA GLY A 205 -4.69 -15.30 -3.67
C GLY A 205 -3.29 -14.72 -3.92
N ILE A 206 -3.25 -13.54 -4.52
CA ILE A 206 -2.03 -12.82 -4.87
C ILE A 206 -1.84 -11.65 -3.90
N LEU A 207 -0.66 -11.54 -3.30
CA LEU A 207 -0.36 -10.47 -2.35
C LEU A 207 0.36 -9.31 -3.06
N PHE A 208 -0.26 -8.14 -3.05
CA PHE A 208 0.40 -6.89 -3.41
C PHE A 208 0.86 -6.20 -2.12
N SER A 209 2.14 -5.83 -2.06
CA SER A 209 2.70 -5.09 -0.91
C SER A 209 3.40 -3.82 -1.37
N HIS A 210 3.42 -2.80 -0.51
CA HIS A 210 4.11 -1.54 -0.78
C HIS A 210 5.01 -1.10 0.39
N SER A 211 6.23 -0.66 0.06
CA SER A 211 7.11 -0.01 1.05
C SER A 211 7.39 -0.88 2.28
N GLN A 212 7.13 -0.37 3.49
CA GLN A 212 7.28 -1.12 4.75
C GLN A 212 6.58 -2.49 4.74
N ALA A 213 5.52 -2.67 3.94
CA ALA A 213 4.81 -3.93 3.80
C ALA A 213 5.61 -5.04 3.08
N GLY A 214 6.80 -4.76 2.56
CA GLY A 214 7.74 -5.80 2.09
C GLY A 214 7.94 -6.87 3.16
N GLY A 215 8.50 -6.49 4.31
CA GLY A 215 8.77 -7.38 5.44
C GLY A 215 7.55 -8.22 5.89
N PRO A 216 6.45 -7.59 6.33
CA PRO A 216 5.23 -8.31 6.69
C PRO A 216 4.67 -9.17 5.54
N GLY A 217 4.85 -8.76 4.28
CA GLY A 217 4.43 -9.53 3.11
C GLY A 217 5.21 -10.83 2.94
N TRP A 218 6.53 -10.81 3.11
CA TRP A 218 7.36 -12.02 3.10
C TRP A 218 6.97 -12.96 4.23
N LEU A 219 6.79 -12.42 5.44
CA LEU A 219 6.36 -13.20 6.60
C LEU A 219 4.96 -13.81 6.41
N THR A 220 4.04 -13.09 5.75
CA THR A 220 2.71 -13.61 5.43
C THR A 220 2.80 -14.85 4.55
N ALA A 221 3.62 -14.82 3.49
CA ALA A 221 3.81 -15.98 2.60
C ALA A 221 4.54 -17.15 3.28
N ILE A 222 5.42 -16.88 4.25
CA ILE A 222 6.05 -17.91 5.09
C ILE A 222 5.03 -18.59 6.02
N LYS A 223 4.06 -17.81 6.53
CA LYS A 223 3.04 -18.29 7.46
C LYS A 223 1.88 -18.98 6.76
N ASN A 224 1.52 -18.56 5.54
CA ASN A 224 0.32 -19.04 4.88
C ASN A 224 0.57 -19.47 3.41
N PRO A 225 0.39 -20.76 3.06
CA PRO A 225 0.58 -21.28 1.70
C PRO A 225 -0.54 -20.87 0.72
N ASN A 226 -1.58 -20.17 1.17
CA ASN A 226 -2.60 -19.58 0.30
C ASN A 226 -2.07 -18.36 -0.46
N VAL A 227 -0.95 -17.75 -0.06
CA VAL A 227 -0.27 -16.79 -0.92
C VAL A 227 0.30 -17.52 -2.13
N LYS A 228 -0.16 -17.17 -3.33
CA LYS A 228 0.25 -17.82 -4.60
C LYS A 228 1.27 -17.03 -5.39
N ALA A 229 1.40 -15.74 -5.11
CA ALA A 229 2.43 -14.87 -5.69
C ALA A 229 2.55 -13.58 -4.88
N ILE A 230 3.67 -12.88 -5.04
CA ILE A 230 3.87 -11.54 -4.48
C ILE A 230 4.24 -10.54 -5.57
N VAL A 231 3.55 -9.40 -5.57
CA VAL A 231 3.93 -8.19 -6.31
C VAL A 231 4.30 -7.13 -5.27
N ALA A 232 5.59 -6.85 -5.13
CA ALA A 232 6.07 -5.86 -4.19
C ALA A 232 6.47 -4.57 -4.90
N LEU A 233 5.82 -3.47 -4.54
CA LEU A 233 6.11 -2.14 -5.03
C LEU A 233 7.03 -1.45 -4.02
N GLU A 234 8.29 -1.23 -4.41
CA GLU A 234 9.29 -0.53 -3.62
C GLU A 234 9.44 -1.03 -2.17
N PRO A 235 9.66 -2.34 -1.91
CA PRO A 235 9.78 -2.87 -0.56
C PRO A 235 10.88 -2.13 0.23
N GLY A 236 10.50 -1.47 1.31
CA GLY A 236 11.34 -0.49 2.00
C GLY A 236 12.10 -1.03 3.21
N SER A 237 11.80 -2.24 3.66
CA SER A 237 12.37 -2.85 4.87
C SER A 237 12.03 -4.35 4.95
N GLY A 238 12.63 -5.04 5.91
CA GLY A 238 12.31 -6.44 6.21
C GLY A 238 12.82 -7.43 5.18
N PHE A 239 13.93 -7.13 4.50
CA PHE A 239 14.56 -8.08 3.60
C PHE A 239 15.13 -9.26 4.39
N ILE A 240 14.41 -10.37 4.37
CA ILE A 240 14.79 -11.59 5.10
C ILE A 240 15.73 -12.47 4.28
N PHE A 241 16.76 -13.02 4.91
CA PHE A 241 17.72 -13.95 4.33
C PHE A 241 17.79 -15.21 5.20
N PRO A 242 18.18 -16.37 4.64
CA PRO A 242 18.46 -17.53 5.46
C PRO A 242 19.69 -17.29 6.34
N GLU A 243 19.73 -17.94 7.49
CA GLU A 243 20.87 -17.88 8.41
C GLU A 243 22.20 -18.18 7.68
N GLY A 244 23.20 -17.33 7.90
CA GLY A 244 24.51 -17.43 7.24
C GLY A 244 24.62 -16.73 5.87
N GLU A 245 23.52 -16.19 5.31
CA GLU A 245 23.53 -15.50 4.00
C GLU A 245 23.16 -14.02 4.05
N MET A 246 23.03 -13.42 5.24
CA MET A 246 22.75 -12.00 5.35
C MET A 246 23.89 -11.17 4.73
N PRO A 247 23.57 -10.22 3.83
CA PRO A 247 24.55 -9.23 3.40
C PRO A 247 24.93 -8.28 4.54
N ASN A 248 25.94 -7.45 4.32
CA ASN A 248 26.30 -6.42 5.29
C ASN A 248 25.21 -5.35 5.42
N ASP A 249 25.13 -4.75 6.61
CA ASP A 249 24.38 -3.52 6.86
C ASP A 249 24.71 -2.45 5.80
N MET A 250 23.69 -1.79 5.25
CA MET A 250 23.83 -0.81 4.19
C MET A 250 23.53 0.61 4.70
N PRO A 251 24.55 1.43 5.01
CA PRO A 251 24.34 2.80 5.47
C PRO A 251 23.77 3.70 4.36
N SER A 252 22.88 4.60 4.76
CA SER A 252 22.37 5.68 3.91
C SER A 252 22.19 6.98 4.69
N ALA A 253 22.01 8.09 3.99
CA ALA A 253 21.68 9.39 4.59
C ALA A 253 20.34 9.38 5.38
N ALA A 254 19.49 8.36 5.19
CA ALA A 254 18.25 8.18 5.95
C ALA A 254 18.35 7.15 7.09
N GLY A 255 19.57 6.70 7.41
CA GLY A 255 19.84 5.63 8.37
C GLY A 255 20.27 4.33 7.70
N THR A 256 20.70 3.37 8.51
CA THR A 256 21.21 2.09 8.02
C THR A 256 20.08 1.11 7.75
N LEU A 257 20.02 0.60 6.52
CA LEU A 257 19.17 -0.54 6.17
C LEU A 257 19.88 -1.83 6.61
N LYS A 258 19.18 -2.64 7.40
CA LYS A 258 19.67 -3.94 7.86
C LYS A 258 18.87 -5.08 7.22
N PRO A 259 19.51 -6.17 6.81
CA PRO A 259 18.80 -7.41 6.51
C PRO A 259 18.28 -8.03 7.80
N GLU A 260 17.31 -8.93 7.66
CA GLU A 260 16.75 -9.72 8.74
C GLU A 260 17.02 -11.21 8.47
N VAL A 261 17.06 -12.02 9.52
CA VAL A 261 17.33 -13.46 9.42
C VAL A 261 16.06 -14.27 9.65
N VAL A 262 15.89 -15.33 8.86
CA VAL A 262 14.91 -16.39 9.09
C VAL A 262 15.56 -17.76 8.95
N SER A 263 14.89 -18.82 9.41
CA SER A 263 15.37 -20.18 9.18
C SER A 263 15.42 -20.50 7.68
N LEU A 264 16.34 -21.36 7.25
CA LEU A 264 16.39 -21.81 5.85
C LEU A 264 15.06 -22.45 5.42
N THR A 265 14.43 -23.22 6.31
CA THR A 265 13.12 -23.83 6.08
C THR A 265 12.04 -22.79 5.76
N ASP A 266 12.00 -21.69 6.51
CA ASP A 266 11.05 -20.61 6.26
C ASP A 266 11.39 -19.85 4.99
N PHE A 267 12.67 -19.51 4.77
CA PHE A 267 13.11 -18.84 3.55
C PHE A 267 12.72 -19.64 2.29
N THR A 268 12.87 -20.97 2.34
CA THR A 268 12.54 -21.87 1.23
C THR A 268 11.04 -21.92 0.90
N LYS A 269 10.15 -21.43 1.78
CA LYS A 269 8.73 -21.30 1.43
C LYS A 269 8.51 -20.21 0.37
N LEU A 270 9.34 -19.16 0.38
CA LEU A 270 9.26 -18.08 -0.61
C LEU A 270 9.72 -18.50 -2.00
N THR A 271 10.57 -19.52 -2.12
CA THR A 271 11.03 -20.02 -3.41
C THR A 271 9.94 -20.78 -4.17
N ARG A 272 8.84 -21.11 -3.51
CA ARG A 272 7.73 -21.90 -4.07
C ARG A 272 6.66 -21.07 -4.78
N ILE A 273 6.79 -19.75 -4.74
CA ILE A 273 5.85 -18.82 -5.37
C ILE A 273 6.61 -17.83 -6.25
N PRO A 274 6.03 -17.39 -7.38
CA PRO A 274 6.62 -16.34 -8.18
C PRO A 274 6.53 -14.98 -7.45
N ILE A 275 7.61 -14.21 -7.52
CA ILE A 275 7.73 -12.90 -6.87
C ILE A 275 8.26 -11.88 -7.88
N VAL A 276 7.64 -10.70 -7.93
CA VAL A 276 8.16 -9.56 -8.68
C VAL A 276 8.27 -8.33 -7.79
N ILE A 277 9.39 -7.64 -7.90
CA ILE A 277 9.68 -6.39 -7.20
C ILE A 277 9.83 -5.28 -8.23
N TYR A 278 9.15 -4.15 -8.01
CA TYR A 278 9.29 -2.95 -8.85
C TYR A 278 9.90 -1.80 -8.07
N TYR A 279 10.84 -1.07 -8.69
CA TYR A 279 11.36 0.21 -8.22
C TYR A 279 11.25 1.27 -9.30
N GLY A 280 10.84 2.47 -8.91
CA GLY A 280 10.71 3.66 -9.74
C GLY A 280 12.03 4.35 -10.03
N ASP A 281 11.96 5.66 -10.20
CA ASP A 281 13.03 6.51 -10.72
C ASP A 281 13.47 7.55 -9.66
N ASN A 282 14.35 8.48 -10.04
CA ASN A 282 14.74 9.68 -9.31
C ASN A 282 15.54 9.44 -8.01
N PHE A 283 16.35 8.38 -7.98
CA PHE A 283 17.39 8.20 -6.97
C PHE A 283 18.69 7.67 -7.61
N PRO A 284 19.87 7.99 -7.04
CA PRO A 284 21.14 7.56 -7.60
C PRO A 284 21.42 6.10 -7.24
N VAL A 285 22.30 5.47 -8.01
CA VAL A 285 22.90 4.16 -7.65
C VAL A 285 24.22 4.31 -6.87
N THR A 286 24.72 5.53 -6.72
CA THR A 286 25.90 5.89 -5.92
C THR A 286 25.53 6.72 -4.68
N PRO A 287 26.29 6.65 -3.58
CA PRO A 287 25.97 7.37 -2.35
C PRO A 287 25.77 8.87 -2.54
N THR A 288 24.79 9.42 -1.82
CA THR A 288 24.52 10.86 -1.74
C THR A 288 24.13 11.28 -0.32
N THR A 289 24.29 12.57 0.00
CA THR A 289 23.82 13.16 1.25
C THR A 289 22.32 13.47 1.24
N GLU A 290 21.67 13.37 0.08
CA GLU A 290 20.25 13.62 -0.12
C GLU A 290 19.40 12.50 0.51
N ARG A 291 18.91 12.73 1.74
CA ARG A 291 18.15 11.74 2.54
C ARG A 291 17.07 11.02 1.75
N GLY A 292 16.20 11.76 1.06
CA GLY A 292 15.07 11.21 0.32
C GLY A 292 15.48 10.25 -0.80
N GLN A 293 16.61 10.51 -1.45
CA GLN A 293 17.11 9.69 -2.56
C GLN A 293 18.01 8.55 -2.09
N ASP A 294 18.97 8.82 -1.19
CA ASP A 294 19.96 7.84 -0.75
C ASP A 294 19.31 6.64 -0.04
N ASN A 295 18.17 6.89 0.60
CA ASN A 295 17.31 5.86 1.17
C ASN A 295 16.94 4.76 0.16
N TRP A 296 16.62 5.13 -1.08
CA TRP A 296 16.15 4.18 -2.10
C TRP A 296 17.29 3.47 -2.83
N ARG A 297 18.46 4.10 -2.93
CA ARG A 297 19.68 3.45 -3.43
C ARG A 297 19.97 2.14 -2.69
N VAL A 298 20.01 2.19 -1.35
CA VAL A 298 20.32 1.00 -0.54
C VAL A 298 19.22 -0.04 -0.61
N ARG A 299 17.96 0.37 -0.81
CA ARG A 299 16.80 -0.53 -0.94
C ARG A 299 16.79 -1.27 -2.26
N LEU A 300 17.11 -0.60 -3.37
CA LEU A 300 17.30 -1.24 -4.66
C LEU A 300 18.46 -2.25 -4.61
N ALA A 301 19.60 -1.86 -4.02
CA ALA A 301 20.76 -2.74 -3.85
C ALA A 301 20.43 -3.96 -2.98
N MET A 302 19.76 -3.78 -1.85
CA MET A 302 19.33 -4.88 -0.98
C MET A 302 18.31 -5.79 -1.67
N ALA A 303 17.33 -5.22 -2.39
CA ALA A 303 16.35 -5.99 -3.15
C ALA A 303 17.01 -6.86 -4.23
N LYS A 304 18.07 -6.37 -4.89
CA LYS A 304 18.85 -7.17 -5.83
C LYS A 304 19.48 -8.39 -5.14
N LEU A 305 20.17 -8.19 -4.02
CA LEU A 305 20.77 -9.29 -3.24
C LEU A 305 19.72 -10.28 -2.74
N TRP A 306 18.55 -9.77 -2.36
CA TRP A 306 17.43 -10.58 -1.90
C TRP A 306 16.84 -11.45 -3.01
N VAL A 307 16.61 -10.88 -4.20
CA VAL A 307 16.18 -11.64 -5.38
C VAL A 307 17.21 -12.68 -5.77
N ASP A 308 18.49 -12.32 -5.76
CA ASP A 308 19.59 -13.26 -6.02
C ASP A 308 19.58 -14.41 -5.01
N ALA A 309 19.31 -14.13 -3.73
CA ALA A 309 19.19 -15.17 -2.69
C ALA A 309 18.02 -16.12 -2.96
N ILE A 310 16.82 -15.60 -3.25
CA ILE A 310 15.65 -16.43 -3.59
C ILE A 310 15.98 -17.35 -4.78
N ASN A 311 16.59 -16.81 -5.84
CA ASN A 311 16.88 -17.56 -7.05
C ASN A 311 18.03 -18.58 -6.86
N ARG A 312 19.02 -18.29 -6.01
CA ARG A 312 20.05 -19.29 -5.62
C ARG A 312 19.45 -20.51 -4.94
N HIS A 313 18.34 -20.34 -4.23
CA HIS A 313 17.57 -21.41 -3.58
C HIS A 313 16.47 -21.99 -4.49
N GLY A 314 16.56 -21.78 -5.80
CA GLY A 314 15.65 -22.36 -6.79
C GLY A 314 14.30 -21.66 -6.92
N GLY A 315 14.17 -20.44 -6.39
CA GLY A 315 12.97 -19.62 -6.52
C GLY A 315 12.82 -18.92 -7.87
N ASP A 316 11.71 -18.19 -8.00
CA ASP A 316 11.34 -17.42 -9.19
C ASP A 316 11.02 -15.98 -8.79
N ALA A 317 12.08 -15.24 -8.48
CA ALA A 317 12.01 -13.83 -8.12
C ALA A 317 12.61 -12.94 -9.22
N ARG A 318 11.97 -11.80 -9.46
CA ARG A 318 12.40 -10.81 -10.45
C ARG A 318 12.44 -9.41 -9.84
N LEU A 319 13.49 -8.66 -10.13
CA LEU A 319 13.59 -7.23 -9.82
C LEU A 319 13.47 -6.43 -11.12
N VAL A 320 12.57 -5.46 -11.15
CA VAL A 320 12.37 -4.54 -12.26
C VAL A 320 12.62 -3.12 -11.77
N HIS A 321 13.73 -2.54 -12.19
CA HIS A 321 13.98 -1.10 -12.06
C HIS A 321 13.39 -0.41 -13.30
N LEU A 322 12.32 0.35 -13.11
CA LEU A 322 11.51 0.91 -14.20
C LEU A 322 12.33 1.73 -15.24
N PRO A 323 13.32 2.55 -14.83
CA PRO A 323 14.17 3.27 -15.79
C PRO A 323 14.95 2.36 -16.74
N ASP A 324 15.34 1.16 -16.31
CA ASP A 324 16.11 0.20 -17.12
C ASP A 324 15.27 -0.36 -18.27
N ILE A 325 13.93 -0.31 -18.17
CA ILE A 325 12.99 -0.69 -19.23
C ILE A 325 12.34 0.52 -19.91
N GLY A 326 12.91 1.71 -19.73
CA GLY A 326 12.45 2.94 -20.41
C GLY A 326 11.26 3.64 -19.77
N ILE A 327 10.81 3.21 -18.59
CA ILE A 327 9.71 3.84 -17.85
C ILE A 327 10.31 4.78 -16.80
N LYS A 328 10.05 6.08 -16.94
CA LYS A 328 10.77 7.14 -16.21
C LYS A 328 9.83 8.03 -15.40
N GLY A 329 10.39 8.61 -14.33
CA GLY A 329 9.73 9.60 -13.49
C GLY A 329 8.84 9.04 -12.39
N ASN A 330 8.76 7.71 -12.27
CA ASN A 330 7.92 7.07 -11.27
C ASN A 330 8.42 7.36 -9.85
N THR A 331 7.46 7.71 -8.98
CA THR A 331 7.70 8.06 -7.57
C THR A 331 7.76 6.80 -6.71
N HIS A 332 7.74 6.96 -5.38
CA HIS A 332 7.55 5.83 -4.49
C HIS A 332 6.15 5.19 -4.61
N PHE A 333 5.15 5.92 -5.11
CA PHE A 333 3.76 5.49 -5.21
C PHE A 333 3.39 5.11 -6.65
N LEU A 334 4.13 4.17 -7.22
CA LEU A 334 4.00 3.63 -8.59
C LEU A 334 2.54 3.33 -8.99
N MET A 335 1.74 2.85 -8.05
CA MET A 335 0.33 2.48 -8.23
C MET A 335 -0.62 3.67 -8.41
N SER A 336 -0.16 4.89 -8.10
CA SER A 336 -0.96 6.13 -8.14
C SER A 336 -0.36 7.22 -9.03
N ASP A 337 0.87 7.02 -9.52
CA ASP A 337 1.52 7.90 -10.48
C ASP A 337 0.67 8.14 -11.74
N LEU A 338 1.00 9.19 -12.51
CA LEU A 338 0.31 9.56 -13.75
C LEU A 338 0.26 8.42 -14.78
N ASN A 339 1.28 7.56 -14.80
CA ASN A 339 1.36 6.37 -15.63
C ASN A 339 0.96 5.07 -14.89
N ASN A 340 0.17 5.12 -13.82
CA ASN A 340 -0.18 3.94 -13.03
C ASN A 340 -0.83 2.80 -13.85
N VAL A 341 -1.57 3.12 -14.91
CA VAL A 341 -2.12 2.10 -15.84
C VAL A 341 -0.98 1.31 -16.52
N GLN A 342 0.11 1.98 -16.91
CA GLN A 342 1.30 1.32 -17.46
C GLN A 342 1.95 0.38 -16.44
N ILE A 343 1.99 0.77 -15.16
CA ILE A 343 2.49 -0.10 -14.08
C ILE A 343 1.56 -1.29 -13.88
N ALA A 344 0.24 -1.08 -13.90
CA ALA A 344 -0.74 -2.16 -13.84
C ALA A 344 -0.61 -3.14 -15.03
N ASP A 345 -0.22 -2.68 -16.21
CA ASP A 345 0.04 -3.51 -17.39
C ASP A 345 1.27 -4.41 -17.20
N LEU A 346 2.35 -3.90 -16.60
CA LEU A 346 3.51 -4.73 -16.25
C LEU A 346 3.14 -5.83 -15.25
N VAL A 347 2.33 -5.47 -14.26
CA VAL A 347 1.85 -6.43 -13.25
C VAL A 347 0.95 -7.47 -13.90
N ALA A 348 -0.03 -7.06 -14.72
CA ALA A 348 -0.90 -8.00 -15.43
C ALA A 348 -0.12 -8.94 -16.37
N LYS A 349 0.91 -8.43 -17.05
CA LYS A 349 1.82 -9.25 -17.86
C LYS A 349 2.53 -10.30 -17.01
N PHE A 350 3.07 -9.91 -15.85
CA PHE A 350 3.68 -10.86 -14.91
C PHE A 350 2.67 -11.92 -14.45
N LEU A 351 1.45 -11.53 -14.07
CA LEU A 351 0.42 -12.48 -13.64
C LEU A 351 0.06 -13.49 -14.74
N ALA A 352 -0.12 -13.02 -15.98
CA ALA A 352 -0.42 -13.87 -17.12
C ALA A 352 0.74 -14.84 -17.46
N GLU A 353 1.99 -14.37 -17.42
CA GLU A 353 3.19 -15.21 -17.62
C GLU A 353 3.30 -16.33 -16.56
N LYS A 354 2.71 -16.13 -15.38
CA LYS A 354 2.70 -17.09 -14.28
C LYS A 354 1.40 -17.89 -14.18
N HIS A 355 0.47 -17.69 -15.11
CA HIS A 355 -0.85 -18.34 -15.13
C HIS A 355 -1.67 -18.07 -13.85
N LEU A 356 -1.65 -16.81 -13.38
CA LEU A 356 -2.32 -16.35 -12.16
C LEU A 356 -3.54 -15.47 -12.43
N ASP A 357 -3.90 -15.26 -13.69
CA ASP A 357 -5.01 -14.42 -14.11
C ASP A 357 -6.16 -15.22 -14.73
#